data_AF-A0A0D3GNS1-F1
#
_entry.id   AF-A0A0D3GNS1-F1
#
_cell.length_a   1.000
_cell.length_b   1.000
_cell.length_c   1.000
_cell.angle_alpha   90.00
_cell.angle_beta   90.00
_cell.angle_gamma   90.00
#
_symmetry.space_group_name_H-M   'P 1'
#
loop_
_entity.id
_entity.type
_entity.pdbx_description
1 polymer ?
#
loop_
_entity_poly.entity_id
_entity_poly.type
_entity_poly.pdbx_seq_one_letter_code
_entity_poly.pdbx_strand_id
1 'polypeptide(L)'
;MYRKQHKKDIHAEAVKKRRRTTKKPYSRSIVGATLEVIQKKRAEKPEVRDAAREAALREIKERIKKTKDEKKAKKVEVAKSQKASGKGNAPKPGKGPKLGGGGGKR
;
A
#
# COMPACT_ATOMS: atom_id res chain seq x y z
N MET A 1 15.79 -5.29 57.74
CA MET A 1 15.42 -3.99 58.37
C MET A 1 16.54 -2.94 58.31
N TYR A 2 17.81 -3.33 58.46
CA TYR A 2 18.95 -2.38 58.45
C TYR A 2 19.09 -1.53 57.16
N ARG A 3 19.01 -2.12 55.97
CA ARG A 3 19.20 -1.38 54.69
C ARG A 3 18.13 -0.32 54.43
N LYS A 4 16.89 -0.56 54.87
CA LYS A 4 15.78 0.41 54.78
C LYS A 4 15.95 1.58 55.75
N GLN A 5 16.28 1.31 57.01
CA GLN A 5 16.51 2.35 58.02
C GLN A 5 17.67 3.28 57.62
N HIS A 6 18.73 2.72 57.05
CA HIS A 6 19.91 3.48 56.61
C HIS A 6 19.81 3.97 55.17
N LYS A 7 18.61 3.94 54.55
CA LYS A 7 18.35 4.45 53.20
C LYS A 7 19.22 3.83 52.08
N LYS A 8 19.88 2.69 52.33
CA LYS A 8 20.76 1.98 51.38
C LYS A 8 19.99 1.29 50.26
N ASP A 9 18.66 1.23 50.36
CA ASP A 9 17.77 0.65 49.36
C ASP A 9 17.23 1.67 48.34
N ILE A 10 17.40 2.98 48.57
CA ILE A 10 16.77 4.03 47.75
C ILE A 10 17.17 3.93 46.28
N HIS A 11 18.46 3.73 45.98
CA HIS A 11 18.94 3.64 44.61
C HIS A 11 18.40 2.40 43.89
N ALA A 12 18.37 1.26 44.58
CA ALA A 12 17.84 0.01 44.03
C ALA A 12 16.32 0.09 43.79
N GLU A 13 15.58 0.68 44.72
CA GLU A 13 14.13 0.86 44.60
C GLU A 13 13.75 1.90 43.54
N ALA A 14 14.52 2.98 43.39
CA ALA A 14 14.31 3.98 42.35
C ALA A 14 14.53 3.39 40.95
N VAL A 15 15.59 2.61 40.76
CA VAL A 15 15.85 1.89 39.50
C VAL A 15 14.76 0.86 39.24
N LYS A 16 14.31 0.11 40.26
CA LYS A 16 13.22 -0.86 40.11
C LYS A 16 11.89 -0.22 39.76
N LYS A 17 11.55 0.94 40.35
CA LYS A 17 10.36 1.73 40.01
C LYS A 17 10.43 2.27 38.57
N ARG A 18 11.59 2.79 38.14
CA ARG A 18 11.81 3.27 36.77
C ARG A 18 11.73 2.14 35.74
N ARG A 19 12.26 0.95 36.06
CA ARG A 19 12.20 -0.24 35.20
C ARG A 19 10.84 -0.96 35.23
N ARG A 20 9.95 -0.60 36.16
CA ARG A 20 8.60 -1.17 36.20
C ARG A 20 7.79 -0.59 35.06
N THR A 21 7.83 -1.25 33.91
CA THR A 21 6.90 -0.98 32.83
C THR A 21 5.50 -1.28 33.35
N THR A 22 4.66 -0.25 33.49
CA THR A 22 3.23 -0.46 33.71
C THR A 22 2.70 -1.20 32.50
N LYS A 23 2.41 -2.49 32.63
CA LYS A 23 1.53 -3.24 31.72
C LYS A 23 0.14 -2.60 31.85
N LYS A 24 -0.06 -1.45 31.22
CA LYS A 24 -1.41 -0.98 30.92
C LYS A 24 -1.96 -2.03 29.95
N PRO A 25 -3.01 -2.79 30.30
CA PRO A 25 -3.68 -3.60 29.31
C PRO A 25 -4.04 -2.64 28.16
N TYR A 26 -3.64 -2.97 26.94
CA TYR A 26 -3.90 -2.17 25.74
C TYR A 26 -5.40 -2.24 25.41
N SER A 27 -6.20 -1.63 26.28
CA SER A 27 -7.62 -1.34 26.13
C SER A 27 -7.76 0.15 25.78
N ARG A 28 -6.90 0.64 24.88
CA ARG A 28 -6.95 2.01 24.37
C ARG A 28 -7.33 1.94 22.89
N SER A 29 -8.17 2.88 22.45
CA SER A 29 -8.33 3.14 21.02
C SER A 29 -6.96 3.45 20.41
N ILE A 30 -6.73 2.95 19.20
CA ILE A 30 -5.48 3.15 18.48
C ILE A 30 -5.79 3.99 17.25
N VAL A 31 -5.25 5.21 17.22
CA VAL A 31 -5.33 6.17 16.11
C VAL A 31 -6.77 6.42 15.64
N GLY A 32 -7.26 5.65 14.67
CA GLY A 32 -8.60 5.77 14.08
C GLY A 32 -9.50 4.57 14.32
N ALA A 33 -9.08 3.60 15.13
CA ALA A 33 -9.87 2.43 15.49
C ALA A 33 -10.25 2.48 16.98
N THR A 34 -11.55 2.45 17.25
CA THR A 34 -12.06 2.30 18.60
C THR A 34 -11.71 0.91 19.14
N LEU A 35 -11.63 0.82 20.47
CA LEU A 35 -11.31 -0.40 21.20
C LEU A 35 -12.23 -1.58 20.80
N GLU A 36 -13.52 -1.29 20.62
CA GLU A 36 -14.53 -2.26 20.24
C GLU A 36 -14.29 -2.86 18.86
N VAL A 37 -13.88 -2.04 17.88
CA VAL A 37 -13.57 -2.51 16.52
C VAL A 37 -12.34 -3.41 16.53
N ILE A 38 -11.34 -3.08 17.36
CA ILE A 38 -10.14 -3.90 17.52
C ILE A 38 -10.48 -5.25 18.15
N GLN A 39 -11.35 -5.28 19.17
CA GLN A 39 -11.76 -6.51 19.83
C GLN A 39 -12.59 -7.40 18.91
N LYS A 40 -13.57 -6.84 18.18
CA LYS A 40 -14.38 -7.59 17.21
C LYS A 40 -13.49 -8.24 16.15
N LYS A 41 -12.59 -7.45 15.55
CA LYS A 41 -11.60 -7.98 14.59
C LYS A 41 -10.70 -9.04 15.18
N ARG A 42 -10.33 -8.99 16.46
CA ARG A 42 -9.49 -10.01 17.12
C ARG A 42 -10.26 -11.28 17.48
N ALA A 43 -11.53 -11.13 17.89
CA ALA A 43 -12.40 -12.22 18.30
C ALA A 43 -12.99 -13.00 17.12
N GLU A 44 -12.96 -12.44 15.91
CA GLU A 44 -13.26 -13.17 14.68
C GLU A 44 -12.41 -14.44 14.56
N LYS A 45 -13.08 -15.57 14.32
CA LYS A 45 -12.44 -16.86 14.08
C LYS A 45 -11.47 -16.76 12.90
N PRO A 46 -10.27 -17.36 13.00
CA PRO A 46 -9.26 -17.28 11.95
C PRO A 46 -9.78 -17.79 10.60
N GLU A 47 -10.60 -18.85 10.60
CA GLU A 47 -11.23 -19.41 9.40
C GLU A 47 -12.11 -18.40 8.66
N VAL A 48 -12.89 -17.59 9.39
CA VAL A 48 -13.73 -16.54 8.80
C VAL A 48 -12.87 -15.42 8.22
N ARG A 49 -11.77 -15.07 8.91
CA ARG A 49 -10.82 -14.06 8.45
C ARG A 49 -10.12 -14.51 7.17
N ASP A 50 -9.67 -15.76 7.12
CA ASP A 50 -8.96 -16.30 5.96
C ASP A 50 -9.92 -16.51 4.78
N ALA A 51 -11.16 -16.95 5.02
CA ALA A 51 -12.20 -16.98 3.99
C ALA A 51 -12.49 -15.58 3.40
N ALA A 52 -12.60 -14.54 4.25
CA ALA A 52 -12.79 -13.16 3.79
C ALA A 52 -11.58 -12.65 2.97
N ARG A 53 -10.35 -13.01 3.36
CA ARG A 53 -9.14 -12.70 2.60
C ARG A 53 -9.14 -13.38 1.24
N GLU A 54 -9.47 -14.66 1.19
CA GLU A 54 -9.54 -15.40 -0.06
C GLU A 54 -10.62 -14.87 -1.00
N ALA A 55 -11.80 -14.54 -0.47
CA ALA A 55 -12.87 -13.93 -1.24
C ALA A 55 -12.44 -12.58 -1.84
N ALA A 56 -11.83 -11.70 -1.03
CA ALA A 56 -11.31 -10.42 -1.51
C ALA A 56 -10.23 -10.58 -2.59
N LEU A 57 -9.32 -11.54 -2.43
CA LEU A 57 -8.29 -11.83 -3.43
C LEU A 57 -8.87 -12.38 -4.73
N ARG A 58 -9.92 -13.21 -4.68
CA ARG A 58 -10.63 -13.70 -5.87
C ARG A 58 -11.32 -12.55 -6.59
N GLU A 59 -12.02 -11.69 -5.87
CA GLU A 59 -12.71 -10.54 -6.43
C GLU A 59 -11.75 -9.55 -7.12
N ILE A 60 -10.61 -9.24 -6.49
CA ILE A 60 -9.56 -8.40 -7.09
C ILE A 60 -9.03 -9.04 -8.38
N LYS A 61 -8.75 -10.35 -8.36
CA LYS A 61 -8.28 -11.07 -9.55
C LYS A 61 -9.32 -11.04 -10.68
N GLU A 62 -10.60 -11.18 -10.35
CA GLU A 62 -11.69 -11.09 -11.33
C GLU A 62 -11.85 -9.68 -11.90
N ARG A 63 -11.79 -8.65 -11.06
CA ARG A 63 -11.80 -7.24 -11.51
C ARG A 63 -10.60 -6.93 -12.42
N ILE A 64 -9.42 -7.44 -12.10
CA ILE A 64 -8.22 -7.29 -12.94
C ILE A 64 -8.37 -8.02 -14.28
N LYS A 65 -8.96 -9.22 -14.29
CA LYS A 65 -9.24 -9.95 -15.55
C LYS A 65 -10.21 -9.16 -16.44
N LYS A 66 -11.36 -8.76 -15.89
CA LYS A 66 -12.38 -7.97 -16.62
C LYS A 66 -11.80 -6.68 -17.22
N THR A 67 -11.06 -5.90 -16.43
CA THR A 67 -10.43 -4.66 -16.93
C THR A 67 -9.31 -4.90 -17.95
N LYS A 68 -8.60 -6.03 -17.89
CA LYS A 68 -7.60 -6.40 -18.92
C LYS A 68 -8.28 -6.78 -20.23
N ASP A 69 -9.39 -7.50 -20.19
CA ASP A 69 -10.11 -7.94 -21.39
C ASP A 69 -10.80 -6.75 -22.08
N GLU A 70 -11.36 -5.81 -21.31
CA GLU A 70 -11.86 -4.53 -21.83
C GLU A 70 -10.75 -3.69 -22.50
N LYS A 71 -9.55 -3.64 -21.91
CA LYS A 71 -8.40 -2.95 -22.51
C LYS A 71 -7.93 -3.62 -23.80
N LYS A 72 -7.97 -4.96 -23.88
CA LYS A 72 -7.65 -5.71 -25.11
C LYS A 72 -8.71 -5.48 -26.19
N ALA A 73 -9.99 -5.49 -25.83
CA ALA A 73 -11.08 -5.23 -26.76
C ALA A 73 -10.99 -3.82 -27.36
N LYS A 74 -10.75 -2.79 -26.53
CA LYS A 74 -10.54 -1.41 -27.00
C LYS A 74 -9.29 -1.27 -27.88
N LYS A 75 -8.20 -1.99 -27.58
CA LYS A 75 -6.98 -1.96 -28.40
C LYS A 75 -7.17 -2.63 -29.78
N VAL A 76 -8.00 -3.67 -29.86
CA VAL A 76 -8.33 -4.36 -31.12
C VAL A 76 -9.30 -3.54 -31.97
N GLU A 77 -10.24 -2.82 -31.35
CA GLU A 77 -11.15 -1.91 -32.04
C GLU A 77 -10.40 -0.71 -32.66
N VAL A 78 -9.48 -0.10 -31.90
CA VAL A 78 -8.61 0.99 -32.40
C VAL A 78 -7.65 0.50 -33.50
N ALA A 79 -7.17 -0.74 -33.43
CA ALA A 79 -6.33 -1.33 -34.48
C ALA A 79 -7.12 -1.67 -35.77
N LYS A 80 -8.41 -2.02 -35.65
CA LYS A 80 -9.30 -2.24 -36.81
C LYS A 80 -9.70 -0.94 -37.49
N SER A 81 -9.92 0.15 -36.73
CA SER A 81 -10.20 1.46 -37.32
C SER A 81 -8.99 2.08 -38.03
N GLN A 82 -7.76 1.80 -37.57
CA GLN A 82 -6.53 2.23 -38.27
C GLN A 82 -6.22 1.45 -39.55
N LYS A 83 -6.78 0.26 -39.77
CA LYS A 83 -6.56 -0.53 -41.00
C LYS A 83 -7.49 -0.14 -42.16
N ALA A 84 -8.51 0.69 -41.90
CA ALA A 84 -9.42 1.20 -42.92
C ALA A 84 -8.94 2.52 -43.57
N SER A 85 -7.93 3.20 -43.01
CA SER A 85 -7.37 4.44 -43.56
C SER A 85 -5.88 4.26 -43.89
N GLY A 86 -5.57 3.66 -45.04
CA GLY A 86 -4.16 3.43 -45.39
C GLY A 86 -3.92 2.89 -46.79
N LYS A 87 -4.52 3.51 -47.81
CA LYS A 87 -4.08 3.36 -49.20
C LYS A 87 -3.75 4.74 -49.76
N GLY A 88 -2.46 5.03 -49.89
CA GLY A 88 -1.95 6.30 -50.39
C GLY A 88 -0.43 6.30 -50.46
N ASN A 89 0.09 5.70 -51.53
CA ASN A 89 1.50 5.73 -51.93
C ASN A 89 1.80 7.06 -52.65
N ALA A 90 3.00 7.62 -52.42
CA ALA A 90 3.87 8.43 -53.32
C ALA A 90 4.54 9.65 -52.59
N PRO A 91 5.66 10.23 -53.09
CA PRO A 91 6.94 10.25 -52.39
C PRO A 91 7.41 11.68 -51.99
N LYS A 92 8.45 11.76 -51.14
CA LYS A 92 9.20 13.01 -50.83
C LYS A 92 9.85 13.58 -52.10
N PRO A 93 10.05 14.92 -52.25
CA PRO A 93 11.25 15.55 -51.66
C PRO A 93 11.10 17.05 -51.29
N GLY A 94 11.89 17.52 -50.32
CA GLY A 94 11.99 18.95 -49.99
C GLY A 94 13.11 19.23 -48.99
N LYS A 95 14.29 19.56 -49.51
CA LYS A 95 15.50 19.96 -48.78
C LYS A 95 15.38 21.46 -48.44
N GLY A 96 15.69 21.85 -47.20
CA GLY A 96 15.84 23.26 -46.81
C GLY A 96 16.24 23.44 -45.33
N PRO A 97 17.31 24.17 -44.98
CA PRO A 97 18.02 24.04 -43.71
C PRO A 97 17.64 25.12 -42.68
N LYS A 98 17.82 24.81 -41.39
CA LYS A 98 18.09 25.78 -40.29
C LYS A 98 18.47 24.98 -39.03
N LEU A 99 19.76 24.81 -38.75
CA LEU A 99 20.53 25.60 -37.78
C LEU A 99 19.85 25.72 -36.40
N GLY A 100 20.53 25.20 -35.36
CA GLY A 100 20.62 25.90 -34.09
C GLY A 100 20.30 25.11 -32.82
N GLY A 101 21.34 24.84 -32.02
CA GLY A 101 21.29 24.64 -30.57
C GLY A 101 20.89 23.24 -30.11
N GLY A 102 21.74 22.38 -29.57
CA GLY A 102 22.81 22.68 -28.60
C GLY A 102 22.23 22.69 -27.18
N GLY A 103 22.54 21.65 -26.38
CA GLY A 103 22.59 21.78 -24.92
C GLY A 103 21.64 20.91 -24.09
N GLY A 104 22.21 19.84 -23.51
CA GLY A 104 22.21 19.61 -22.06
C GLY A 104 20.88 19.33 -21.34
N LYS A 105 20.65 18.05 -21.00
CA LYS A 105 19.87 17.71 -19.81
C LYS A 105 20.82 17.69 -18.61
N ARG A 106 20.62 18.67 -17.73
CA ARG A 106 20.96 18.58 -16.30
C ARG A 106 19.96 17.65 -15.61
#